data_AF-C5KNA0-F1
#
_entry.id   AF-C5KNA0-F1
#
_cell.length_a   1.000
_cell.length_b   1.000
_cell.length_c   1.000
_cell.angle_alpha   90.00
_cell.angle_beta   90.00
_cell.angle_gamma   90.00
#
_symmetry.space_group_name_H-M   'P 1'
#
loop_
_entity.id
_entity.type
_entity.pdbx_description
1 polymer ?
#
loop_
_entity_poly.entity_id
_entity_poly.type
_entity_poly.pdbx_seq_one_letter_code
_entity_poly.pdbx_strand_id
1 'polypeptide(L)'
;MSDDFPFLPPVKVWDYDMKREAQEILPNLYLGPFGCARDLDVLRRVGITHIVVVRSVEESRFLREKFVDDGIRTHFFQRSDDNATTVADRKRALEKMSLPA
;
A
#
# COMPACT_ATOMS: atom_id res chain seq x y z
N MET A 1 -2.95 -30.69 20.05
CA MET A 1 -4.22 -30.43 19.35
C MET A 1 -3.88 -30.41 17.88
N SER A 2 -4.41 -31.39 17.17
CA SER A 2 -4.04 -31.78 15.81
C SER A 2 -4.35 -30.68 14.79
N ASP A 3 -3.32 -30.32 14.02
CA ASP A 3 -3.36 -29.56 12.77
C ASP A 3 -4.10 -30.37 11.69
N ASP A 4 -5.42 -30.51 11.83
CA ASP A 4 -6.26 -31.40 11.02
C ASP A 4 -6.82 -30.72 9.76
N PHE A 5 -5.96 -30.00 9.03
CA PHE A 5 -6.25 -29.42 7.73
C PHE A 5 -5.22 -29.89 6.69
N PRO A 6 -5.38 -31.10 6.12
CA PRO A 6 -4.38 -31.75 5.26
C PRO A 6 -4.13 -31.03 3.91
N PHE A 7 -4.84 -29.93 3.65
CA PHE A 7 -4.72 -29.12 2.45
C PHE A 7 -4.16 -27.72 2.72
N LEU A 8 -3.91 -27.35 3.97
CA LEU A 8 -3.24 -26.09 4.25
C LEU A 8 -1.74 -26.25 3.97
N PRO A 9 -1.13 -25.34 3.19
CA PRO A 9 0.32 -25.32 3.08
C PRO A 9 0.92 -25.18 4.48
N PRO A 10 2.13 -25.73 4.72
CA PRO A 10 2.78 -25.61 6.02
C PRO A 10 2.77 -24.14 6.46
N VAL A 11 2.36 -23.90 7.71
CA VAL A 11 2.29 -22.54 8.27
C VAL A 11 3.67 -21.91 8.12
N LYS A 12 3.78 -20.94 7.20
CA LYS A 12 5.01 -20.22 6.97
C LYS A 12 5.29 -19.38 8.21
N VAL A 13 6.29 -19.76 8.98
CA VAL A 13 6.76 -18.98 10.14
C VAL A 13 7.28 -17.66 9.59
N TRP A 14 6.62 -16.57 10.00
CA TRP A 14 6.94 -15.23 9.52
C TRP A 14 8.13 -14.67 10.30
N ASP A 15 9.18 -14.26 9.59
CA ASP A 15 10.29 -13.51 10.17
C ASP A 15 10.10 -12.01 9.92
N TYR A 16 10.56 -11.17 10.84
CA TYR A 16 10.48 -9.72 10.73
C TYR A 16 11.15 -9.17 9.47
N ASP A 17 12.20 -9.83 8.97
CA ASP A 17 12.88 -9.41 7.74
C ASP A 17 12.00 -9.60 6.50
N MET A 18 11.02 -10.50 6.53
CA MET A 18 10.11 -10.76 5.41
C MET A 18 9.22 -9.57 5.04
N LYS A 19 9.11 -8.56 5.92
CA LYS A 19 8.40 -7.30 5.61
C LYS A 19 9.11 -6.45 4.55
N ARG A 20 10.39 -6.73 4.27
CA ARG A 20 11.23 -5.97 3.33
C ARG A 20 11.16 -6.49 1.90
N GLU A 21 10.47 -7.60 1.69
CA GLU A 21 10.37 -8.29 0.41
C GLU A 21 8.91 -8.41 -0.03
N ALA A 22 8.70 -8.46 -1.35
CA ALA A 22 7.38 -8.75 -1.90
C ALA A 22 7.10 -10.24 -1.81
N GLN A 23 6.02 -10.61 -1.12
CA GLN A 23 5.60 -11.98 -0.91
C GLN A 23 4.37 -12.28 -1.76
N GLU A 24 4.38 -13.39 -2.48
CA GLU A 24 3.19 -13.89 -3.17
C GLU A 24 2.19 -14.42 -2.12
N ILE A 25 1.04 -13.75 -2.01
CA ILE A 25 -0.02 -14.12 -1.06
C ILE A 25 -1.13 -14.93 -1.73
N LEU A 26 -1.30 -14.74 -3.04
CA LEU A 26 -2.14 -15.55 -3.94
C LEU A 26 -1.43 -15.62 -5.29
N PRO A 27 -1.74 -16.60 -6.16
CA PRO A 27 -1.18 -16.66 -7.50
C PRO A 27 -1.32 -15.31 -8.23
N ASN A 28 -0.19 -14.73 -8.64
CA ASN A 28 -0.10 -13.41 -9.30
C ASN A 28 -0.46 -12.19 -8.41
N LEU A 29 -0.56 -12.37 -7.09
CA LEU A 29 -0.80 -11.28 -6.14
C LEU A 29 0.33 -11.20 -5.13
N TYR A 30 1.06 -10.09 -5.17
CA TYR A 30 2.23 -9.86 -4.34
C TYR A 30 1.93 -8.73 -3.37
N LEU A 31 2.32 -8.92 -2.11
CA LEU A 31 2.26 -7.92 -1.06
C LEU A 31 3.66 -7.62 -0.55
N GLY A 32 4.04 -6.35 -0.53
CA GLY A 32 5.37 -5.95 -0.08
C GLY A 32 5.51 -4.44 0.09
N PRO A 33 6.69 -3.98 0.50
CA PRO A 33 6.97 -2.56 0.62
C PRO A 33 7.05 -1.90 -0.76
N PHE A 34 6.80 -0.58 -0.82
CA PHE A 34 6.88 0.18 -2.06
C PHE A 34 8.24 0.06 -2.77
N GLY A 35 9.33 -0.20 -2.04
CA GLY A 35 10.65 -0.42 -2.61
C GLY A 35 10.69 -1.53 -3.67
N CYS A 36 9.95 -2.62 -3.45
CA CYS A 36 9.89 -3.73 -4.40
C CYS A 36 9.15 -3.35 -5.70
N ALA A 37 8.17 -2.45 -5.59
CA ALA A 37 7.43 -1.93 -6.73
C ALA A 37 8.24 -0.93 -7.60
N ARG A 38 9.53 -0.74 -7.33
CA ARG A 38 10.44 0.12 -8.10
C ARG A 38 11.41 -0.64 -8.99
N ASP A 39 11.43 -1.96 -8.92
CA ASP A 39 12.36 -2.81 -9.68
C ASP A 39 11.65 -3.39 -10.90
N LEU A 40 11.86 -2.76 -12.07
CA LEU A 40 11.20 -3.16 -13.31
C LEU A 40 11.55 -4.58 -13.75
N ASP A 41 12.78 -5.02 -13.53
CA ASP A 41 13.24 -6.35 -13.95
C ASP A 41 12.55 -7.43 -13.13
N VAL A 42 12.39 -7.21 -11.83
CA VAL A 42 11.61 -8.09 -10.95
C VAL A 42 10.15 -8.11 -11.36
N LEU A 43 9.53 -6.94 -11.59
CA LEU A 43 8.13 -6.84 -11.97
C LEU A 43 7.85 -7.57 -13.30
N ARG A 44 8.74 -7.43 -14.30
CA ARG A 44 8.65 -8.13 -15.58
C ARG A 44 8.84 -9.63 -15.44
N ARG A 45 9.84 -10.07 -14.66
CA ARG A 45 10.10 -11.49 -14.43
C ARG A 45 8.92 -12.21 -13.79
N VAL A 46 8.21 -11.52 -12.90
CA VAL A 46 7.04 -12.03 -12.20
C VAL A 46 5.75 -11.86 -13.01
N GLY A 47 5.74 -10.99 -14.04
CA GLY A 47 4.57 -10.74 -14.88
C GLY A 47 3.56 -9.76 -14.27
N ILE A 48 4.02 -8.85 -13.41
CA ILE A 48 3.16 -7.81 -12.81
C ILE A 48 2.75 -6.79 -13.87
N THR A 49 1.44 -6.55 -13.99
CA THR A 49 0.86 -5.54 -14.89
C THR A 49 0.21 -4.37 -14.15
N HIS A 50 -0.14 -4.57 -12.87
CA HIS A 50 -0.84 -3.59 -12.05
C HIS A 50 -0.16 -3.47 -10.69
N ILE A 51 0.07 -2.23 -10.26
CA ILE A 51 0.62 -1.91 -8.94
C ILE A 51 -0.42 -1.11 -8.18
N VAL A 52 -0.75 -1.56 -6.97
CA VAL A 52 -1.64 -0.84 -6.06
C VAL A 52 -0.81 -0.27 -4.92
N VAL A 53 -0.82 1.05 -4.78
CA VAL A 53 -0.07 1.77 -3.75
C VAL A 53 -1.05 2.44 -2.80
N VAL A 54 -1.09 1.95 -1.56
CA VAL A 54 -1.81 2.61 -0.46
C VAL A 54 -0.82 3.53 0.26
N ARG A 55 -1.13 4.84 0.30
CA ARG A 55 -0.21 5.87 0.81
C ARG A 55 -0.92 6.98 1.59
N SER A 56 -0.16 7.72 2.39
CA SER A 56 -0.63 8.95 3.07
C SER A 56 -0.62 10.17 2.15
N VAL A 57 -1.18 11.30 2.62
CA VAL A 57 -1.11 12.60 1.93
C VAL A 57 0.34 13.05 1.75
N GLU A 58 1.19 12.88 2.76
CA GLU A 58 2.59 13.28 2.75
C GLU A 58 3.39 12.48 1.72
N GLU A 59 3.19 11.16 1.69
CA GLU A 59 3.83 10.26 0.74
C GLU A 59 3.40 10.53 -0.71
N SER A 60 2.18 11.03 -0.92
CA SER A 60 1.69 11.38 -2.26
C SER A 60 2.53 12.43 -2.97
N ARG A 61 3.27 13.26 -2.23
CA ARG A 61 4.13 14.31 -2.80
C ARG A 61 5.36 13.74 -3.51
N PHE A 62 5.82 12.55 -3.10
CA PHE A 62 7.08 11.96 -3.56
C PHE A 62 6.87 10.72 -4.44
N LEU A 63 5.69 10.10 -4.37
CA LEU A 63 5.35 8.90 -5.12
C LEU A 63 4.70 9.27 -6.47
N ARG A 64 5.41 8.97 -7.56
CA ARG A 64 4.91 9.14 -8.95
C ARG A 64 4.87 7.80 -9.68
N GLU A 65 4.04 7.74 -10.72
CA GLU A 65 4.03 6.61 -11.65
C GLU A 65 5.39 6.52 -12.34
N LYS A 66 5.96 5.31 -12.37
CA LYS A 66 7.31 5.07 -12.91
C LYS A 66 7.34 4.32 -14.23
N PHE A 67 6.34 3.48 -14.50
CA PHE A 67 6.41 2.44 -15.54
C PHE A 67 5.28 2.54 -16.56
N VAL A 68 4.82 3.77 -16.81
CA VAL A 68 3.71 4.05 -17.74
C VAL A 68 4.06 3.55 -19.15
N ASP A 69 5.31 3.77 -19.58
CA ASP A 69 5.80 3.35 -20.90
C ASP A 69 6.07 1.84 -21.00
N ASP A 70 6.16 1.15 -19.86
CA ASP A 70 6.43 -0.29 -19.78
C ASP A 70 5.14 -1.14 -19.73
N GLY A 71 3.97 -0.51 -19.87
CA GLY A 71 2.67 -1.17 -19.82
C GLY A 71 2.22 -1.57 -18.42
N ILE A 72 2.85 -1.03 -17.37
CA ILE A 72 2.49 -1.29 -15.98
C ILE A 72 1.66 -0.14 -15.43
N ARG A 73 0.41 -0.41 -15.07
CA ARG A 73 -0.51 0.58 -14.52
C ARG A 73 -0.35 0.70 -13.02
N THR A 74 -0.23 1.92 -12.51
CA THR A 74 -0.18 2.18 -11.06
C THR A 74 -1.48 2.82 -10.60
N HIS A 75 -2.02 2.31 -9.48
CA HIS A 75 -3.22 2.85 -8.84
C HIS A 75 -2.85 3.35 -7.45
N PHE A 76 -3.14 4.61 -7.17
CA PHE A 76 -2.91 5.20 -5.85
C PHE A 76 -4.21 5.26 -5.07
N PHE A 77 -4.18 4.68 -3.87
CA PHE A 77 -5.25 4.79 -2.90
C PHE A 77 -4.75 5.59 -1.71
N GLN A 78 -5.53 6.59 -1.34
CA GLN A 78 -5.29 7.33 -0.12
C GLN A 78 -5.99 6.60 1.03
N ARG A 79 -5.28 6.40 2.13
CA ARG A 79 -5.93 5.94 3.35
C ARG A 79 -6.90 7.02 3.82
N SER A 80 -8.19 6.70 3.92
CA SER A 80 -9.17 7.56 4.59
C SER A 80 -8.80 7.54 6.07
N ASP A 81 -8.21 8.63 6.57
CA ASP A 81 -7.92 8.77 7.98
C ASP A 81 -9.23 9.02 8.75
N ASP A 82 -10.02 7.97 8.98
CA ASP A 82 -11.09 7.98 9.98
C ASP A 82 -10.51 7.81 11.40
N ASN A 83 -9.48 8.59 11.73
CA ASN A 83 -9.00 8.68 13.11
C ASN A 83 -8.63 10.13 13.46
N ALA A 84 -9.54 10.76 14.21
CA ALA A 84 -9.39 11.93 15.08
C ALA A 84 -8.92 13.30 14.53
N THR A 85 -8.15 13.39 13.43
CA THR A 85 -7.57 14.68 13.01
C THR A 85 -8.58 15.63 12.35
N THR A 86 -9.59 15.08 11.67
CA THR A 86 -10.63 15.86 10.97
C THR A 86 -11.47 16.75 11.89
N VAL A 87 -11.58 16.42 13.19
CA VAL A 87 -12.32 17.25 14.15
C VAL A 87 -11.55 18.53 14.49
N ALA A 88 -10.22 18.48 14.55
CA ALA A 88 -9.39 19.65 14.84
C ALA A 88 -9.40 20.65 13.68
N ASP A 89 -9.31 20.17 12.45
CA ASP A 89 -9.38 21.02 11.26
C ASP A 89 -10.77 21.65 11.08
N ARG A 90 -11.84 20.91 11.40
CA ARG A 90 -13.21 21.44 11.35
C ARG A 90 -13.50 22.47 12.44
N LYS A 91 -12.94 22.30 13.65
CA LYS A 91 -12.99 23.34 14.71
C LYS A 91 -12.27 24.62 14.28
N ARG A 92 -11.09 24.49 13.69
CA ARG A 92 -10.28 25.64 13.26
C ARG A 92 -10.88 26.38 12.05
N ALA A 93 -11.58 25.66 11.16
CA ALA A 93 -12.32 26.27 10.07
C ALA A 93 -13.59 27.01 10.55
N LEU A 94 -14.29 26.47 11.55
CA LEU A 94 -15.47 27.11 12.15
C LEU A 94 -15.11 28.35 12.98
N GLU A 95 -14.00 28.34 13.72
CA GLU A 95 -13.52 29.54 14.44
C GLU A 95 -13.10 30.67 13.49
N LYS A 96 -12.52 30.33 12.33
CA LYS A 96 -12.15 31.34 11.31
C LYS A 96 -13.34 31.90 10.53
N MET A 97 -14.46 31.18 10.49
CA MET A 97 -15.72 31.66 9.90
C MET A 97 -16.59 32.48 10.86
N SER A 98 -16.26 32.53 12.16
CA SER A 98 -17.06 33.22 13.19
C SER A 98 -16.51 34.59 13.62
N LEU A 99 -15.48 35.13 12.95
CA LEU A 99 -15.01 36.49 13.19
C LEU A 99 -15.78 37.46 12.28
N PRO A 100 -16.56 38.42 12.82
CA PRO A 100 -17.07 39.53 12.03
C PRO A 100 -15.90 40.43 11.58
N ALA A 101 -16.15 41.11 10.45
CA ALA A 101 -15.18 41.86 9.62
C ALA A 101 -14.30 42.87 10.36
#